data_AF-A0A0P1KLX0-F1
#
_entry.id   AF-A0A0P1KLX0-F1
#
_cell.length_a   1.000
_cell.length_b   1.000
_cell.length_c   1.000
_cell.angle_alpha   90.00
_cell.angle_beta   90.00
_cell.angle_gamma   90.00
#
_symmetry.space_group_name_H-M   'P 1'
#
loop_
_entity.id
_entity.type
_entity.pdbx_description
1 polymer ?
#
loop_
_entity_poly.entity_id
_entity_poly.type
_entity_poly.pdbx_seq_one_letter_code
_entity_poly.pdbx_strand_id
1 'polypeptide(L)'
;MDEIIVLQTLYTLLVQNKTNRVSLVRLQTEINENALVHKLVPSTGKQVLSVHDILETIKRLFPKKTSLTDGQLTFYNLQLGEMRDTLFTLYERLKQELVARVKESEPAIDALIKDKTTSQRTRLLVLCRDTLLNKFEEHPRSKMYLGSAGHAAGAVRERLDLELIRQRTPASILELQAWLQMCVANATMYHRSGTVEWRDARASQGELDETIGFVRSVLE
;
A
#
# COMPACT_ATOMS: atom_id res chain seq x y z
N MET A 1 -5.59 16.04 -1.79
CA MET A 1 -5.71 14.74 -2.46
C MET A 1 -7.16 14.31 -2.51
N ASP A 2 -7.87 14.27 -1.38
CA ASP A 2 -9.29 13.88 -1.30
C ASP A 2 -10.21 14.68 -2.26
N GLU A 3 -9.94 15.98 -2.43
CA GLU A 3 -10.63 16.86 -3.39
C GLU A 3 -10.67 16.32 -4.83
N ILE A 4 -9.55 15.79 -5.33
CA ILE A 4 -9.48 15.33 -6.72
C ILE A 4 -10.29 14.04 -6.91
N ILE A 5 -10.28 13.17 -5.90
CA ILE A 5 -11.00 11.89 -5.91
C ILE A 5 -12.50 12.16 -5.84
N VAL A 6 -12.93 13.05 -4.93
CA VAL A 6 -14.32 13.48 -4.82
C VAL A 6 -14.79 14.10 -6.15
N LEU A 7 -14.01 15.02 -6.72
CA LEU A 7 -14.38 15.71 -7.95
C LEU A 7 -14.42 14.77 -9.17
N GLN A 8 -13.45 13.87 -9.30
CA GLN A 8 -13.40 12.89 -10.39
C GLN A 8 -14.58 11.91 -10.31
N THR A 9 -14.86 11.38 -9.12
CA THR A 9 -15.96 10.43 -8.92
C THR A 9 -17.30 11.11 -9.18
N LEU A 10 -17.46 12.35 -8.68
CA LEU A 10 -18.63 13.18 -8.95
C LEU A 10 -18.80 13.45 -10.45
N TYR A 11 -17.74 13.83 -11.16
CA TYR A 11 -17.79 14.10 -12.61
C TYR A 11 -18.24 12.84 -13.37
N THR A 12 -17.67 11.70 -13.02
CA THR A 12 -17.98 10.40 -13.65
C THR A 12 -19.46 10.05 -13.45
N LEU A 13 -19.97 10.19 -12.22
CA LEU A 13 -21.37 9.93 -11.89
C LEU A 13 -22.35 10.85 -12.63
N LEU A 14 -22.03 12.14 -12.74
CA LEU A 14 -22.86 13.12 -13.44
C LEU A 14 -22.89 12.87 -14.95
N VAL A 15 -21.75 12.55 -15.55
CA VAL A 15 -21.63 12.24 -16.98
C VAL A 15 -22.34 10.93 -17.33
N GLN A 16 -22.12 9.86 -16.56
CA GLN A 16 -22.70 8.55 -16.83
C GLN A 16 -24.22 8.54 -16.71
N ASN A 17 -24.76 9.16 -15.64
CA ASN A 17 -26.20 9.15 -15.40
C ASN A 17 -26.94 10.21 -16.22
N LYS A 18 -26.23 11.16 -16.86
CA LYS A 18 -26.81 12.33 -17.55
C LYS A 18 -27.79 13.11 -16.65
N THR A 19 -27.50 13.16 -15.35
CA THR A 19 -28.31 13.83 -14.34
C THR A 19 -27.51 14.89 -13.62
N ASN A 20 -28.19 15.93 -13.14
CA ASN A 20 -27.62 16.92 -12.21
C ASN A 20 -27.83 16.51 -10.74
N ARG A 21 -28.19 15.25 -10.49
CA ARG A 21 -28.52 14.70 -9.17
C ARG A 21 -27.64 13.50 -8.88
N VAL A 22 -27.12 13.45 -7.66
CA VAL A 22 -26.24 12.38 -7.18
C VAL A 22 -26.66 11.96 -5.78
N SER A 23 -26.82 10.66 -5.56
CA SER A 23 -27.02 10.11 -4.20
C SER A 23 -25.71 10.16 -3.43
N LEU A 24 -25.74 10.73 -2.22
CA LEU A 24 -24.56 10.82 -1.36
C LEU A 24 -24.04 9.44 -0.94
N VAL A 25 -24.95 8.49 -0.70
CA VAL A 25 -24.57 7.11 -0.34
C VAL A 25 -23.82 6.47 -1.50
N ARG A 26 -24.34 6.59 -2.72
CA ARG A 26 -23.67 6.06 -3.92
C ARG A 26 -22.31 6.73 -4.15
N LEU A 27 -22.24 8.05 -3.98
CA LEU A 27 -21.00 8.80 -4.11
C LEU A 27 -19.96 8.35 -3.07
N GLN A 28 -20.38 8.13 -1.82
CA GLN A 28 -19.51 7.62 -0.77
C GLN A 28 -18.99 6.22 -1.09
N THR A 29 -19.86 5.31 -1.55
CA THR A 29 -19.47 3.96 -1.97
C THR A 29 -18.43 4.00 -3.09
N GLU A 30 -18.70 4.74 -4.17
CA GLU A 30 -17.78 4.82 -5.31
C GLU A 30 -16.45 5.52 -4.98
N ILE A 31 -16.45 6.49 -4.05
CA ILE A 31 -15.22 7.10 -3.55
C ILE A 31 -14.40 6.09 -2.73
N ASN A 32 -15.04 5.36 -1.81
CA ASN A 32 -14.34 4.43 -0.94
C ASN A 32 -13.86 3.16 -1.68
N GLU A 33 -14.57 2.74 -2.71
CA GLU A 33 -14.16 1.64 -3.61
C GLU A 33 -13.16 2.09 -4.69
N ASN A 34 -12.83 3.39 -4.76
CA ASN A 34 -11.91 3.91 -5.76
C ASN A 34 -10.51 3.29 -5.56
N ALA A 35 -9.98 2.67 -6.61
CA ALA A 35 -8.67 2.02 -6.58
C ALA A 35 -7.53 2.97 -6.16
N LEU A 36 -7.65 4.28 -6.40
CA LEU A 36 -6.67 5.28 -5.94
C LEU A 36 -6.72 5.46 -4.43
N VAL A 37 -7.90 5.44 -3.82
CA VAL A 37 -8.07 5.47 -2.36
C VAL A 37 -7.39 4.22 -1.78
N HIS A 38 -7.71 3.02 -2.28
CA HIS A 38 -7.06 1.79 -1.79
C HIS A 38 -5.54 1.77 -1.96
N LYS A 39 -4.99 2.39 -3.00
CA LYS A 39 -3.53 2.46 -3.23
C LYS A 39 -2.82 3.54 -2.40
N LEU A 40 -3.51 4.62 -2.04
CA LEU A 40 -2.92 5.78 -1.35
C LEU A 40 -3.19 5.78 0.17
N VAL A 41 -4.25 5.10 0.61
CA VAL A 41 -4.65 4.96 2.02
C VAL A 41 -3.60 4.27 2.92
N PRO A 42 -2.83 3.26 2.46
CA PRO A 42 -1.77 2.67 3.28
C PRO A 42 -0.72 3.69 3.74
N SER A 43 -0.59 4.82 3.03
CA SER A 43 0.39 5.88 3.31
C SER A 43 -0.16 7.05 4.14
N THR A 44 -1.50 7.16 4.30
CA THR A 44 -2.16 8.34 4.92
C THR A 44 -3.02 8.02 6.14
N GLY A 45 -3.30 6.74 6.43
CA GLY A 45 -3.98 6.29 7.65
C GLY A 45 -5.48 6.66 7.76
N LYS A 46 -6.05 7.37 6.78
CA LYS A 46 -7.49 7.70 6.74
C LYS A 46 -8.22 6.72 5.82
N GLN A 47 -8.93 5.77 6.44
CA GLN A 47 -9.44 4.59 5.73
C GLN A 47 -10.79 4.80 5.02
N VAL A 48 -11.57 5.82 5.41
CA VAL A 48 -12.94 6.04 4.88
C VAL A 48 -13.25 7.54 4.88
N LEU A 49 -13.68 8.09 3.75
CA LEU A 49 -14.23 9.45 3.71
C LEU A 49 -15.67 9.40 4.21
N SER A 50 -16.00 10.24 5.20
CA SER A 50 -17.37 10.34 5.71
C SER A 50 -18.24 11.15 4.76
N VAL A 51 -19.57 10.94 4.81
CA VAL A 51 -20.54 11.75 4.05
C VAL A 51 -20.37 13.24 4.36
N HIS A 52 -20.02 13.58 5.60
CA HIS A 52 -19.77 14.95 6.03
C HIS A 52 -18.55 15.55 5.31
N ASP A 53 -17.42 14.85 5.28
CA ASP A 53 -16.19 15.31 4.61
C ASP A 53 -16.41 15.51 3.10
N ILE A 54 -17.17 14.60 2.49
CA ILE A 54 -17.55 14.68 1.07
C ILE A 54 -18.42 15.92 0.85
N LEU A 55 -19.40 16.17 1.71
CA LEU A 55 -20.28 17.34 1.60
C LEU A 55 -19.54 18.66 1.81
N GLU A 56 -18.64 18.75 2.79
CA GLU A 56 -17.81 19.95 3.00
C GLU A 56 -16.92 20.21 1.78
N THR A 57 -16.33 19.15 1.23
CA THR A 57 -15.52 19.24 0.02
C THR A 57 -16.34 19.74 -1.17
N ILE A 58 -17.54 19.20 -1.38
CA ILE A 58 -18.42 19.64 -2.46
C ILE A 58 -18.89 21.09 -2.24
N LYS A 59 -19.26 21.49 -1.03
CA LYS A 59 -19.66 22.87 -0.72
C LYS A 59 -18.53 23.87 -0.96
N ARG A 60 -17.29 23.47 -0.70
CA ARG A 60 -16.09 24.27 -0.97
C ARG A 60 -15.79 24.38 -2.47
N LEU A 61 -15.97 23.29 -3.22
CA LEU A 61 -15.74 23.25 -4.67
C LEU A 61 -16.86 23.97 -5.45
N PHE A 62 -18.11 23.89 -4.98
CA PHE A 62 -19.30 24.43 -5.65
C PHE A 62 -20.13 25.30 -4.70
N PRO A 63 -19.60 26.45 -4.24
CA PRO A 63 -20.28 27.30 -3.28
C PRO A 63 -21.61 27.80 -3.85
N LYS A 64 -22.70 27.60 -3.09
CA LYS A 64 -24.08 28.03 -3.43
C LYS A 64 -24.65 27.43 -4.74
N LYS A 65 -24.01 26.43 -5.33
CA LYS A 65 -24.49 25.74 -6.55
C LYS A 65 -25.14 24.37 -6.24
N THR A 66 -25.35 24.03 -4.98
CA THR A 66 -25.83 22.71 -4.55
C THR A 66 -26.99 22.80 -3.56
N SER A 67 -28.02 21.96 -3.70
CA SER A 67 -28.99 21.69 -2.62
C SER A 67 -28.96 20.22 -2.22
N LEU A 68 -29.21 19.97 -0.95
CA LEU A 68 -29.36 18.63 -0.39
C LEU A 68 -30.83 18.42 0.00
N THR A 69 -31.46 17.41 -0.57
CA THR A 69 -32.85 17.00 -0.28
C THR A 69 -32.89 15.48 -0.22
N ASP A 70 -33.38 14.90 0.89
CA ASP A 70 -33.52 13.44 1.09
C ASP A 70 -32.29 12.60 0.74
N GLY A 71 -31.09 13.08 1.11
CA GLY A 71 -29.82 12.39 0.82
C GLY A 71 -29.37 12.46 -0.65
N GLN A 72 -30.11 13.18 -1.50
CA GLN A 72 -29.73 13.49 -2.87
C GLN A 72 -29.16 14.90 -2.96
N LEU A 73 -27.98 15.00 -3.56
CA LEU A 73 -27.33 16.26 -3.88
C LEU A 73 -27.74 16.68 -5.29
N THR A 74 -28.35 17.84 -5.43
CA THR A 74 -28.74 18.44 -6.71
C THR A 74 -27.84 19.63 -7.01
N PHE A 75 -27.27 19.65 -8.22
CA PHE A 75 -26.42 20.74 -8.71
C PHE A 75 -27.22 21.68 -9.61
N TYR A 76 -27.16 22.98 -9.32
CA TYR A 76 -27.77 24.03 -10.13
C TYR A 76 -26.72 24.70 -10.99
N ASN A 77 -27.04 24.92 -12.27
CA ASN A 77 -26.18 25.62 -13.24
C ASN A 77 -24.75 25.04 -13.30
N LEU A 78 -24.62 23.72 -13.16
CA LEU A 78 -23.33 23.05 -13.26
C LEU A 78 -22.98 22.85 -14.73
N GLN A 79 -21.93 23.54 -15.18
CA GLN A 79 -21.36 23.30 -16.48
C GLN A 79 -20.30 22.20 -16.36
N LEU A 80 -20.52 21.06 -17.03
CA LEU A 80 -19.54 19.96 -17.02
C LEU A 80 -18.18 20.37 -17.59
N GLY A 81 -18.14 21.36 -18.50
CA GLY A 81 -16.90 21.97 -18.99
C GLY A 81 -16.11 22.65 -17.89
N GLU A 82 -16.73 23.54 -17.10
CA GLU A 82 -16.09 24.21 -15.95
C GLU A 82 -15.57 23.19 -14.92
N MET A 83 -16.35 22.13 -14.67
CA MET A 83 -15.98 21.08 -13.75
C MET A 83 -14.74 20.30 -14.22
N ARG A 84 -14.66 20.00 -15.52
CA ARG A 84 -13.51 19.35 -16.14
C ARG A 84 -12.27 20.24 -16.05
N ASP A 85 -12.39 21.52 -16.35
CA ASP A 85 -11.27 22.46 -16.34
C ASP A 85 -10.75 22.69 -14.90
N THR A 86 -11.66 22.70 -13.91
CA THR A 86 -11.32 22.69 -12.48
C THR A 86 -10.56 21.42 -12.09
N LEU A 87 -10.98 20.26 -12.61
CA LEU A 87 -10.31 18.98 -12.37
C LEU A 87 -8.89 18.99 -12.92
N PHE A 88 -8.69 19.48 -14.15
CA PHE A 88 -7.35 19.64 -14.74
C PHE A 88 -6.47 20.60 -13.94
N THR A 89 -7.03 21.73 -13.50
CA THR A 89 -6.29 22.71 -12.70
C THR A 89 -5.84 22.13 -11.35
N LEU A 90 -6.75 21.42 -10.66
CA LEU A 90 -6.43 20.73 -9.41
C LEU A 90 -5.40 19.62 -9.60
N TYR A 91 -5.50 18.87 -10.71
CA TYR A 91 -4.53 17.85 -11.08
C TYR A 91 -3.12 18.43 -11.25
N GLU A 92 -2.96 19.46 -12.08
CA GLU A 92 -1.64 20.06 -12.33
C GLU A 92 -1.07 20.70 -11.07
N ARG A 93 -1.90 21.35 -10.24
CA ARG A 93 -1.46 21.88 -8.94
C ARG A 93 -0.91 20.79 -8.03
N LEU A 94 -1.69 19.72 -7.82
CA LEU A 94 -1.29 18.61 -6.93
C LEU A 94 -0.05 17.89 -7.45
N LYS A 95 0.07 17.73 -8.77
CA LYS A 95 1.26 17.16 -9.41
C LYS A 95 2.50 18.03 -9.15
N GLN A 96 2.39 19.34 -9.31
CA GLN A 96 3.50 20.28 -9.02
C GLN A 96 3.89 20.25 -7.54
N GLU A 97 2.92 20.26 -6.62
CA GLU A 97 3.16 20.15 -5.18
C GLU A 97 3.87 18.84 -4.81
N LEU A 98 3.42 17.70 -5.38
CA LEU A 98 4.06 16.40 -5.13
C LEU A 98 5.49 16.36 -5.69
N VAL A 99 5.72 16.87 -6.90
CA VAL A 99 7.07 16.95 -7.49
C VAL A 99 7.98 17.83 -6.63
N ALA A 100 7.47 18.97 -6.12
CA ALA A 100 8.23 19.84 -5.25
C ALA A 100 8.60 19.13 -3.93
N ARG A 101 7.65 18.44 -3.28
CA ARG A 101 7.92 17.68 -2.06
C ARG A 101 8.94 16.55 -2.26
N VAL A 102 8.90 15.88 -3.41
CA VAL A 102 9.91 14.86 -3.76
C VAL A 102 11.29 15.51 -3.87
N LYS A 103 11.41 16.62 -4.61
CA LYS A 103 12.66 17.37 -4.75
C LYS A 103 13.20 17.89 -3.42
N GLU A 104 12.35 18.31 -2.50
CA GLU A 104 12.75 18.74 -1.16
C GLU A 104 13.27 17.58 -0.30
N SER A 105 12.78 16.36 -0.55
CA SER A 105 13.16 15.15 0.20
C SER A 105 14.44 14.50 -0.35
N GLU A 106 14.75 14.69 -1.63
CA GLU A 106 15.94 14.14 -2.31
C GLU A 106 17.27 14.50 -1.59
N PRO A 107 17.55 15.75 -1.19
CA PRO A 107 18.79 16.10 -0.49
C PRO A 107 18.97 15.38 0.85
N ALA A 108 17.88 15.15 1.58
CA ALA A 108 17.91 14.42 2.85
C ALA A 108 18.25 12.93 2.63
N ILE A 109 17.71 12.34 1.57
CA ILE A 109 18.05 10.96 1.15
C ILE A 109 19.51 10.88 0.72
N ASP A 110 19.98 11.83 -0.10
CA ASP A 110 21.37 11.87 -0.56
C ASP A 110 22.38 12.00 0.58
N ALA A 111 22.05 12.80 1.60
CA ALA A 111 22.87 12.94 2.81
C ALA A 111 22.96 11.61 3.58
N LEU A 112 21.85 10.89 3.72
CA LEU A 112 21.82 9.56 4.36
C LEU A 112 22.60 8.51 3.56
N ILE A 113 22.57 8.58 2.22
CA ILE A 113 23.35 7.68 1.36
C ILE A 113 24.86 7.97 1.45
N LYS A 114 25.24 9.25 1.56
CA LYS A 114 26.65 9.69 1.65
C LYS A 114 27.26 9.48 3.03
N ASP A 115 26.45 9.33 4.08
CA ASP A 115 26.95 8.97 5.41
C ASP A 115 27.60 7.57 5.37
N LYS A 116 28.92 7.55 5.55
CA LYS A 116 29.73 6.33 5.49
C LYS A 116 29.33 5.29 6.53
N THR A 117 28.86 5.73 7.70
CA THR A 117 28.48 4.82 8.78
C THR A 117 27.16 4.11 8.46
N THR A 118 26.17 4.85 7.97
CA THR A 118 24.93 4.32 7.41
C THR A 118 25.22 3.41 6.22
N SER A 119 26.10 3.80 5.29
CA SER A 119 26.49 2.97 4.14
C SER A 119 27.14 1.64 4.54
N GLN A 120 28.03 1.62 5.54
CA GLN A 120 28.64 0.39 6.05
C GLN A 120 27.63 -0.53 6.74
N ARG A 121 26.79 0.02 7.61
CA ARG A 121 25.72 -0.73 8.28
C ARG A 121 24.74 -1.32 7.26
N THR A 122 24.34 -0.54 6.26
CA THR A 122 23.46 -1.00 5.18
C THR A 122 24.11 -2.14 4.38
N ARG A 123 25.41 -2.04 4.04
CA ARG A 123 26.13 -3.12 3.34
C ARG A 123 26.21 -4.39 4.18
N LEU A 124 26.47 -4.28 5.47
CA LEU A 124 26.47 -5.43 6.38
C LEU A 124 25.09 -6.08 6.45
N LEU A 125 24.02 -5.30 6.57
CA LEU A 125 22.65 -5.81 6.60
C LEU A 125 22.25 -6.50 5.29
N VAL A 126 22.69 -5.98 4.14
CA VAL A 126 22.51 -6.61 2.83
C VAL A 126 23.28 -7.94 2.76
N LEU A 127 24.53 -7.97 3.23
CA LEU A 127 25.34 -9.19 3.25
C LEU A 127 24.76 -10.26 4.19
N CYS A 128 24.30 -9.85 5.38
CA CYS A 128 23.58 -10.72 6.31
C CYS A 128 22.31 -11.27 5.65
N ARG A 129 21.51 -10.42 5.00
CA ARG A 129 20.32 -10.83 4.25
C ARG A 129 20.65 -11.89 3.21
N ASP A 130 21.62 -11.65 2.34
CA ASP A 130 21.95 -12.57 1.25
C ASP A 130 22.50 -13.90 1.78
N THR A 131 23.36 -13.85 2.79
CA THR A 131 23.88 -15.05 3.46
C THR A 131 22.75 -15.87 4.07
N LEU A 132 21.79 -15.18 4.70
CA LEU A 132 20.67 -15.82 5.37
C LEU A 132 19.67 -16.43 4.43
N LEU A 133 19.33 -15.70 3.36
CA LEU A 133 18.46 -16.21 2.32
C LEU A 133 19.09 -17.44 1.66
N ASN A 134 20.39 -17.39 1.34
CA ASN A 134 21.08 -18.53 0.74
C ASN A 134 21.05 -19.76 1.67
N LYS A 135 21.37 -19.57 2.96
CA LYS A 135 21.31 -20.67 3.94
C LYS A 135 19.90 -21.22 4.12
N PHE A 136 18.90 -20.33 4.15
CA PHE A 136 17.50 -20.75 4.22
C PHE A 136 17.06 -21.50 2.94
N GLU A 137 17.57 -21.09 1.78
CA GLU A 137 17.30 -21.73 0.47
C GLU A 137 17.99 -23.10 0.32
N GLU A 138 19.11 -23.36 1.00
CA GLU A 138 19.78 -24.68 1.03
C GLU A 138 18.87 -25.78 1.58
N HIS A 139 17.93 -25.44 2.45
CA HIS A 139 16.98 -26.42 2.96
C HIS A 139 16.07 -26.92 1.83
N PRO A 140 15.87 -28.24 1.66
CA PRO A 140 15.13 -28.81 0.54
C PRO A 140 13.67 -28.35 0.47
N ARG A 141 13.12 -27.91 1.61
CA ARG A 141 11.77 -27.40 1.80
C ARG A 141 11.60 -25.93 1.40
N SER A 142 12.69 -25.19 1.19
CA SER A 142 12.69 -23.75 0.88
C SER A 142 11.96 -23.38 -0.41
N LYS A 143 11.89 -24.33 -1.35
CA LYS A 143 11.27 -24.14 -2.68
C LYS A 143 9.80 -23.73 -2.62
N MET A 144 9.10 -24.06 -1.52
CA MET A 144 7.71 -23.63 -1.30
C MET A 144 7.58 -22.09 -1.17
N TYR A 145 8.66 -21.39 -0.84
CA TYR A 145 8.67 -19.94 -0.65
C TYR A 145 9.09 -19.15 -1.90
N LEU A 146 9.45 -19.84 -2.99
CA LEU A 146 9.82 -19.21 -4.26
C LEU A 146 8.57 -18.72 -5.03
N GLY A 147 7.42 -19.35 -4.81
CA GLY A 147 6.15 -18.90 -5.35
C GLY A 147 5.32 -18.22 -4.29
N SER A 148 5.08 -16.91 -4.41
CA SER A 148 4.06 -16.24 -3.61
C SER A 148 2.72 -16.94 -3.81
N ALA A 149 2.25 -17.63 -2.78
CA ALA A 149 0.85 -18.03 -2.65
C ALA A 149 -0.02 -16.81 -2.98
N GLY A 150 -0.62 -16.80 -4.17
CA GLY A 150 -1.40 -15.66 -4.64
C GLY A 150 -2.55 -15.36 -3.69
N HIS A 151 -3.15 -14.17 -3.82
CA HIS A 151 -4.33 -13.69 -3.06
C HIS A 151 -5.59 -14.59 -3.16
N ALA A 152 -5.49 -15.79 -3.74
CA ALA A 152 -6.61 -16.60 -4.19
C ALA A 152 -7.60 -17.01 -3.07
N ALA A 153 -7.29 -16.81 -1.78
CA ALA A 153 -8.17 -17.23 -0.69
C ALA A 153 -8.40 -16.20 0.44
N GLY A 154 -7.86 -14.98 0.37
CA GLY A 154 -8.02 -13.99 1.45
C GLY A 154 -7.38 -14.34 2.82
N ALA A 155 -6.71 -15.50 2.91
CA ALA A 155 -6.04 -15.96 4.14
C ALA A 155 -4.74 -15.18 4.46
N VAL A 156 -4.06 -14.66 3.43
CA VAL A 156 -2.80 -13.93 3.55
C VAL A 156 -3.02 -12.45 3.24
N ARG A 157 -2.77 -11.57 4.23
CA ARG A 157 -2.96 -10.11 4.12
C ARG A 157 -1.79 -9.40 3.43
N GLU A 158 -0.57 -9.85 3.70
CA GLU A 158 0.66 -9.24 3.15
C GLU A 158 1.48 -10.30 2.42
N ARG A 159 1.76 -10.06 1.14
CA ARG A 159 2.61 -10.95 0.35
C ARG A 159 4.07 -10.69 0.67
N LEU A 160 4.76 -11.77 0.98
CA LEU A 160 6.20 -11.77 1.19
C LEU A 160 6.75 -13.13 0.79
N ASP A 161 7.62 -13.13 -0.21
CA ASP A 161 8.39 -14.28 -0.69
C ASP A 161 9.88 -13.96 -0.65
N LEU A 162 10.72 -14.98 -0.90
CA LEU A 162 12.17 -14.83 -0.81
C LEU A 162 12.72 -13.84 -1.85
N GLU A 163 12.11 -13.73 -3.02
CA GLU A 163 12.51 -12.77 -4.06
C GLU A 163 12.24 -11.33 -3.61
N LEU A 164 11.08 -11.05 -3.03
CA LEU A 164 10.73 -9.75 -2.47
C LEU A 164 11.65 -9.38 -1.30
N ILE A 165 12.02 -10.34 -0.45
CA ILE A 165 12.99 -10.09 0.64
C ILE A 165 14.36 -9.74 0.04
N ARG A 166 14.82 -10.45 -1.00
CA ARG A 166 16.12 -10.20 -1.67
C ARG A 166 16.20 -8.81 -2.29
N GLN A 167 15.08 -8.20 -2.67
CA GLN A 167 15.02 -6.86 -3.23
C GLN A 167 14.97 -5.75 -2.16
N ARG A 168 14.71 -6.09 -0.90
CA ARG A 168 14.57 -5.12 0.20
C ARG A 168 15.81 -5.04 1.06
N THR A 169 16.10 -3.85 1.58
CA THR A 169 17.15 -3.65 2.57
C THR A 169 16.53 -3.65 3.97
N PRO A 170 16.86 -4.61 4.84
CA PRO A 170 16.35 -4.60 6.21
C PRO A 170 17.00 -3.45 7.00
N ALA A 171 16.25 -2.81 7.88
CA ALA A 171 16.72 -1.82 8.84
C ALA A 171 17.46 -2.46 10.03
N SER A 172 17.15 -3.75 10.30
CA SER A 172 17.80 -4.55 11.34
C SER A 172 17.70 -6.05 11.05
N ILE A 173 18.51 -6.86 11.73
CA ILE A 173 18.39 -8.32 11.69
C ILE A 173 17.04 -8.80 12.23
N LEU A 174 16.46 -8.12 13.22
CA LEU A 174 15.15 -8.46 13.76
C LEU A 174 14.04 -8.30 12.71
N GLU A 175 14.15 -7.27 11.86
CA GLU A 175 13.23 -7.08 10.75
C GLU A 175 13.38 -8.20 9.71
N LEU A 176 14.61 -8.58 9.38
CA LEU A 176 14.85 -9.71 8.48
C LEU A 176 14.30 -11.03 9.06
N GLN A 177 14.48 -11.26 10.36
CA GLN A 177 13.87 -12.41 11.06
C GLN A 177 12.34 -12.36 10.95
N ALA A 178 11.73 -11.19 11.15
CA ALA A 178 10.29 -11.03 11.02
C ALA A 178 9.80 -11.32 9.59
N TRP A 179 10.55 -10.89 8.56
CA TRP A 179 10.24 -11.17 7.16
C TRP A 179 10.26 -12.67 6.85
N LEU A 180 11.31 -13.39 7.27
CA LEU A 180 11.38 -14.84 7.09
C LEU A 180 10.27 -15.57 7.85
N GLN A 181 9.98 -15.14 9.07
CA GLN A 181 8.87 -15.68 9.87
C GLN A 181 7.51 -15.49 9.19
N MET A 182 7.31 -14.34 8.54
CA MET A 182 6.12 -14.06 7.75
C MET A 182 6.00 -14.98 6.53
N CYS A 183 7.12 -15.32 5.85
CA CYS A 183 7.09 -16.31 4.77
C CYS A 183 6.62 -17.69 5.27
N VAL A 184 7.14 -18.15 6.41
CA VAL A 184 6.74 -19.42 7.04
C VAL A 184 5.26 -19.39 7.45
N ALA A 185 4.81 -18.30 8.09
CA ALA A 185 3.43 -18.12 8.52
C ALA A 185 2.47 -18.08 7.33
N ASN A 186 2.81 -17.33 6.27
CA ASN A 186 2.00 -17.22 5.06
C ASN A 186 1.83 -18.58 4.36
N ALA A 187 2.91 -19.36 4.23
CA ALA A 187 2.82 -20.71 3.67
C ALA A 187 1.94 -21.63 4.52
N THR A 188 2.10 -21.58 5.85
CA THR A 188 1.30 -22.38 6.79
C THR A 188 -0.20 -22.02 6.72
N MET A 189 -0.52 -20.74 6.55
CA MET A 189 -1.91 -20.27 6.45
C MET A 189 -2.53 -20.54 5.08
N TYR A 190 -1.71 -20.60 4.02
CA TYR A 190 -2.19 -20.85 2.66
C TYR A 190 -2.55 -22.31 2.42
N HIS A 191 -1.70 -23.24 2.89
CA HIS A 191 -1.92 -24.66 2.68
C HIS A 191 -2.94 -25.22 3.68
N ARG A 192 -3.82 -26.11 3.20
CA ARG A 192 -4.81 -26.76 4.07
C ARG A 192 -4.11 -27.61 5.14
N SER A 193 -4.53 -27.47 6.38
CA SER A 193 -3.99 -28.24 7.51
C SER A 193 -3.93 -29.74 7.21
N GLY A 194 -2.76 -30.35 7.47
CA GLY A 194 -2.50 -31.78 7.26
C GLY A 194 -1.95 -32.16 5.88
N THR A 195 -1.96 -31.25 4.90
CA THR A 195 -1.28 -31.46 3.60
C THR A 195 0.24 -31.61 3.78
N VAL A 196 0.92 -32.11 2.74
CA VAL A 196 2.39 -32.28 2.78
C VAL A 196 3.05 -30.91 2.88
N GLU A 197 2.58 -29.95 2.08
CA GLU A 197 3.04 -28.57 2.04
C GLU A 197 2.82 -27.86 3.38
N TRP A 198 1.67 -28.09 4.05
CA TRP A 198 1.43 -27.56 5.40
C TRP A 198 2.38 -28.15 6.44
N ARG A 199 2.67 -29.46 6.35
CA ARG A 199 3.62 -30.13 7.27
C ARG A 199 5.04 -29.65 7.02
N ASP A 200 5.43 -29.48 5.76
CA ASP A 200 6.74 -28.96 5.39
C ASP A 200 6.91 -27.50 5.81
N ALA A 201 5.88 -26.64 5.63
CA ALA A 201 5.87 -25.26 6.12
C ALA A 201 5.97 -25.16 7.64
N ARG A 202 5.41 -26.12 8.39
CA ARG A 202 5.54 -26.16 9.84
C ARG A 202 6.92 -26.68 10.27
N ALA A 203 7.49 -27.62 9.53
CA ALA A 203 8.79 -28.20 9.81
C ALA A 203 9.94 -27.22 9.53
N SER A 204 9.81 -26.38 8.50
CA SER A 204 10.78 -25.33 8.16
C SER A 204 10.87 -24.20 9.21
N GLN A 205 9.94 -24.13 10.17
CA GLN A 205 10.10 -23.26 11.34
C GLN A 205 11.38 -23.61 12.12
N GLY A 206 11.68 -24.90 12.30
CA GLY A 206 12.91 -25.31 12.97
C GLY A 206 14.16 -24.93 12.19
N GLU A 207 14.10 -25.05 10.87
CA GLU A 207 15.17 -24.63 9.94
C GLU A 207 15.40 -23.11 10.00
N LEU A 208 14.31 -22.33 10.12
CA LEU A 208 14.38 -20.89 10.35
C LEU A 208 15.00 -20.56 11.71
N ASP A 209 14.61 -21.26 12.78
CA ASP A 209 15.15 -21.05 14.13
C ASP A 209 16.65 -21.37 14.20
N GLU A 210 17.11 -22.43 13.52
CA GLU A 210 18.54 -22.75 13.36
C GLU A 210 19.29 -21.65 12.59
N THR A 211 18.67 -21.16 11.52
CA THR A 211 19.21 -20.08 10.69
C THR A 211 19.35 -18.78 11.47
N ILE A 212 18.34 -18.41 12.28
CA ILE A 212 18.38 -17.25 13.18
C ILE A 212 19.38 -17.46 14.33
N GLY A 213 19.45 -18.66 14.90
CA GLY A 213 20.41 -19.00 15.95
C GLY A 213 21.85 -18.80 15.48
N PHE A 214 22.15 -19.23 14.25
CA PHE A 214 23.44 -18.96 13.61
C PHE A 214 23.72 -17.46 13.47
N VAL A 215 22.74 -16.65 13.07
CA VAL A 215 22.91 -15.19 12.93
C VAL A 215 23.26 -14.54 14.25
N ARG A 216 22.54 -14.90 15.32
CA ARG A 216 22.82 -14.37 16.65
C ARG A 216 24.24 -14.71 17.07
N SER A 217 24.71 -15.93 16.79
CA SER A 217 26.08 -16.35 17.12
C SER A 217 27.19 -15.68 16.30
N VAL A 218 26.88 -15.11 15.13
CA VAL A 218 27.85 -14.42 14.27
C VAL A 218 27.92 -12.91 14.56
N LEU A 219 26.86 -12.37 15.18
CA LEU A 219 26.73 -10.94 15.48
C LEU A 219 27.01 -10.59 16.95
N GLU A 220 26.92 -11.57 17.84
CA GLU A 220 27.46 -11.52 19.22
C GLU A 220 28.98 -11.73 19.23
#